data_AF-A0A317D7T4-F1
#
_entry.id   AF-A0A317D7T4-F1
#
_cell.length_a   1.000
_cell.length_b   1.000
_cell.length_c   1.000
_cell.angle_alpha   90.00
_cell.angle_beta   90.00
_cell.angle_gamma   90.00
#
_symmetry.space_group_name_H-M   'P 1'
#
loop_
_entity.id
_entity.type
_entity.pdbx_description
1 polymer ?
#
loop_
_entity_poly.entity_id
_entity_poly.type
_entity_poly.pdbx_seq_one_letter_code
_entity_poly.pdbx_strand_id
1 'polypeptide(L)'
;MNTLRRSANPLSKALRELMESRHGKGYGSMRRLADKVQEATKRSDPYKTISRQLDGTPKWQLVEWVLDHCAPDDAEEGWRDHQVERLAGIYYSVHEERPPRYTGKLIVDGATVEDAISSPEEARDPTTQVMLLQQEIARLQESFERGEALSARLRDQVAVLQGQLDSIQRDYTTLQSAHDLIRQTKQELDGLVSTLQERVRIAEETAESLERRVRNAHEEANFSQAALEQKKREHEELEQRELQTRVDLAEARDVADRRYHELDRYRQESDEAQRRLRNQIIGLQRDMIEIRERFQGLDSRASNPPSPSSRPPVADTPASSRPPVADSQEPRQPGHGGKRGPEYNWMLDDDQNLFS
;
A
#
# COMPACT_ATOMS: atom_id res chain seq x y z
N MET A 1 70.93 -107.71 -21.99
CA MET A 1 69.75 -106.86 -22.26
C MET A 1 69.61 -105.85 -21.12
N ASN A 2 70.25 -104.68 -21.22
CA ASN A 2 70.13 -103.61 -20.23
C ASN A 2 69.46 -102.39 -20.88
N THR A 3 68.14 -102.46 -21.08
CA THR A 3 67.35 -101.25 -21.34
C THR A 3 67.20 -100.51 -20.03
N LEU A 4 68.11 -99.55 -19.80
CA LEU A 4 67.98 -98.55 -18.75
C LEU A 4 66.54 -98.02 -18.74
N ARG A 5 65.84 -98.21 -17.61
CA ARG A 5 64.65 -97.41 -17.32
C ARG A 5 65.12 -95.96 -17.26
N ARG A 6 64.99 -95.21 -18.36
CA ARG A 6 65.01 -93.75 -18.31
C ARG A 6 63.97 -93.37 -17.26
N SER A 7 64.40 -92.74 -16.18
CA SER A 7 63.49 -92.06 -15.26
C SER A 7 62.64 -91.13 -16.11
N ALA A 8 61.34 -91.40 -16.19
CA ALA A 8 60.44 -90.56 -16.96
C ALA A 8 60.49 -89.16 -16.34
N ASN A 9 60.84 -88.16 -17.15
CA ASN A 9 60.89 -86.77 -16.74
C ASN A 9 59.60 -86.43 -15.96
N PRO A 10 59.68 -85.92 -14.71
CA PRO A 10 58.50 -85.77 -13.85
C PRO A 10 57.46 -84.84 -14.47
N LEU A 11 57.90 -83.82 -15.24
CA LEU A 11 57.02 -82.97 -16.03
C LEU A 11 56.29 -83.76 -17.12
N SER A 12 57.02 -84.60 -17.87
CA SER A 12 56.42 -85.47 -18.89
C SER A 12 55.45 -86.50 -18.30
N LYS A 13 55.70 -86.98 -17.07
CA LYS A 13 54.78 -87.87 -16.35
C LYS A 13 53.50 -87.13 -15.96
N ALA A 14 53.62 -85.96 -15.34
CA ALA A 14 52.47 -85.13 -14.94
C ALA A 14 51.61 -84.68 -16.15
N LEU A 15 52.25 -84.32 -17.27
CA LEU A 15 51.54 -84.00 -18.52
C LEU A 15 50.82 -85.22 -19.10
N ARG A 16 51.45 -86.40 -19.11
CA ARG A 16 50.76 -87.64 -19.54
C ARG A 16 49.58 -87.97 -18.63
N GLU A 17 49.73 -87.86 -17.31
CA GLU A 17 48.63 -88.05 -16.34
C GLU A 17 47.45 -87.10 -16.63
N LEU A 18 47.71 -85.82 -16.93
CA LEU A 18 46.67 -84.85 -17.29
C LEU A 18 46.03 -85.10 -18.68
N MET A 19 46.79 -85.64 -19.63
CA MET A 19 46.26 -86.02 -20.94
C MET A 19 45.48 -87.35 -20.89
N GLU A 20 45.83 -88.25 -19.96
CA GLU A 20 45.25 -89.58 -19.76
C GLU A 20 44.02 -89.57 -18.83
N SER A 21 43.88 -88.57 -17.95
CA SER A 21 42.74 -88.44 -17.03
C SER A 21 41.39 -88.18 -17.73
N ARG A 22 41.40 -87.82 -19.03
CA ARG A 22 40.26 -87.98 -19.96
C ARG A 22 38.94 -87.28 -19.55
N HIS A 23 39.01 -86.13 -18.90
CA HIS A 23 37.84 -85.36 -18.46
C HIS A 23 37.07 -84.61 -19.58
N GLY A 24 37.17 -85.07 -20.83
CA GLY A 24 36.42 -84.56 -21.97
C GLY A 24 36.37 -85.60 -23.10
N LYS A 25 35.17 -85.99 -23.52
CA LYS A 25 34.82 -87.15 -24.39
C LYS A 25 35.95 -87.72 -25.29
N GLY A 26 36.80 -88.58 -24.72
CA GLY A 26 37.63 -89.64 -25.35
C GLY A 26 38.70 -89.28 -26.39
N TYR A 27 38.39 -88.39 -27.34
CA TYR A 27 39.21 -88.02 -28.50
C TYR A 27 39.23 -86.50 -28.76
N GLY A 28 38.35 -85.72 -28.13
CA GLY A 28 38.19 -84.29 -28.40
C GLY A 28 39.36 -83.41 -27.94
N SER A 29 39.77 -83.53 -26.67
CA SER A 29 40.85 -82.74 -26.06
C SER A 29 42.20 -82.94 -26.77
N MET A 30 42.59 -84.20 -26.95
CA MET A 30 43.83 -84.56 -27.68
C MET A 30 43.84 -84.07 -29.13
N ARG A 31 42.67 -84.03 -29.79
CA ARG A 31 42.55 -83.46 -31.13
C ARG A 31 42.71 -81.94 -31.11
N ARG A 32 42.02 -81.21 -30.22
CA ARG A 32 42.16 -79.75 -30.05
C ARG A 32 43.61 -79.35 -29.75
N LEU A 33 44.28 -80.10 -28.87
CA LEU A 33 45.71 -79.93 -28.57
C LEU A 33 46.58 -80.16 -29.83
N ALA A 34 46.32 -81.23 -30.59
CA ALA A 34 47.04 -81.52 -31.82
C ALA A 34 46.82 -80.44 -32.90
N ASP A 35 45.59 -79.95 -33.06
CA ASP A 35 45.24 -78.86 -33.97
C ASP A 35 46.01 -77.58 -33.58
N LYS A 36 46.09 -77.24 -32.28
CA LYS A 36 46.85 -76.09 -31.77
C LYS A 36 48.37 -76.23 -31.98
N VAL A 37 48.91 -77.43 -31.75
CA VAL A 37 50.33 -77.74 -32.03
C VAL A 37 50.63 -77.65 -33.52
N GLN A 38 49.71 -78.09 -34.39
CA GLN A 38 49.85 -78.01 -35.84
C GLN A 38 49.84 -76.56 -36.33
N GLU A 39 48.90 -75.73 -35.84
CA GLU A 39 48.83 -74.30 -36.11
C GLU A 39 50.13 -73.58 -35.71
N ALA A 40 50.59 -73.78 -34.47
CA ALA A 40 51.76 -73.09 -33.93
C ALA A 40 53.09 -73.55 -34.53
N THR A 41 53.24 -74.84 -34.87
CA THR A 41 54.52 -75.39 -35.36
C THR A 41 54.60 -75.57 -36.87
N LYS A 42 53.46 -75.45 -37.59
CA LYS A 42 53.33 -75.69 -39.05
C LYS A 42 53.85 -77.06 -39.52
N ARG A 43 53.89 -78.06 -38.62
CA ARG A 43 54.36 -79.42 -38.92
C ARG A 43 53.22 -80.32 -39.40
N SER A 44 53.53 -81.26 -40.29
CA SER A 44 52.56 -82.23 -40.82
C SER A 44 52.09 -83.29 -39.81
N ASP A 45 52.79 -83.43 -38.68
CA ASP A 45 52.48 -84.43 -37.64
C ASP A 45 52.59 -83.78 -36.24
N PRO A 46 51.47 -83.27 -35.69
CA PRO A 46 51.43 -82.69 -34.36
C PRO A 46 51.63 -83.75 -33.25
N TYR A 47 51.08 -84.96 -33.42
CA TYR A 47 51.17 -86.03 -32.42
C TYR A 47 52.63 -86.45 -32.19
N LYS A 48 53.41 -86.68 -33.25
CA LYS A 48 54.85 -86.96 -33.16
C LYS A 48 55.65 -85.80 -32.59
N THR A 49 55.17 -84.57 -32.73
CA THR A 49 55.77 -83.38 -32.12
C THR A 49 55.49 -83.31 -30.61
N ILE A 50 54.27 -83.66 -30.17
CA ILE A 50 53.90 -83.80 -28.76
C ILE A 50 54.71 -84.95 -28.12
N SER A 51 54.71 -86.15 -28.71
CA SER A 51 55.46 -87.30 -28.21
C SER A 51 56.96 -86.99 -28.06
N ARG A 52 57.59 -86.35 -29.05
CA ARG A 52 59.01 -85.94 -28.95
C ARG A 52 59.31 -85.01 -27.78
N GLN A 53 58.38 -84.11 -27.43
CA GLN A 53 58.55 -83.24 -26.26
C GLN A 53 58.33 -84.01 -24.96
N LEU A 54 57.35 -84.91 -24.91
CA LEU A 54 57.08 -85.79 -23.76
C LEU A 54 58.13 -86.89 -23.55
N ASP A 55 58.94 -87.23 -24.56
CA ASP A 55 60.05 -88.18 -24.46
C ASP A 55 61.40 -87.49 -24.15
N GLY A 56 61.43 -86.16 -24.13
CA GLY A 56 62.61 -85.33 -23.85
C GLY A 56 62.35 -84.34 -22.69
N THR A 57 62.62 -83.06 -22.94
CA THR A 57 62.28 -81.95 -22.05
C THR A 57 61.08 -81.18 -22.62
N PRO A 58 59.88 -81.29 -22.01
CA PRO A 58 58.72 -80.52 -22.43
C PRO A 58 58.98 -79.03 -22.27
N LYS A 59 58.63 -78.24 -23.29
CA LYS A 59 58.64 -76.78 -23.19
C LYS A 59 57.41 -76.30 -22.44
N TRP A 60 57.51 -75.17 -21.74
CA TRP A 60 56.37 -74.58 -21.04
C TRP A 60 55.17 -74.30 -21.96
N GLN A 61 55.43 -73.92 -23.22
CA GLN A 61 54.39 -73.75 -24.23
C GLN A 61 53.51 -75.00 -24.44
N LEU A 62 54.06 -76.22 -24.30
CA LEU A 62 53.27 -77.45 -24.33
C LEU A 62 52.46 -77.65 -23.04
N VAL A 63 52.98 -77.19 -21.89
CA VAL A 63 52.25 -77.16 -20.62
C VAL A 63 51.03 -76.25 -20.73
N GLU A 64 51.21 -75.01 -21.20
CA GLU A 64 50.10 -74.06 -21.45
C GLU A 64 49.03 -74.69 -22.36
N TRP A 65 49.43 -75.27 -23.49
CA TRP A 65 48.48 -75.90 -24.41
C TRP A 65 47.74 -77.09 -23.82
N VAL A 66 48.43 -77.95 -23.04
CA VAL A 66 47.77 -79.08 -22.35
C VAL A 66 46.76 -78.56 -21.33
N LEU A 67 47.09 -77.53 -20.55
CA LEU A 67 46.16 -76.95 -19.58
C LEU A 67 44.94 -76.30 -20.24
N ASP A 68 45.14 -75.59 -21.37
CA ASP A 68 44.05 -74.89 -22.07
C ASP A 68 43.14 -75.84 -22.89
N HIS A 69 43.62 -77.02 -23.30
CA HIS A 69 42.88 -77.92 -24.21
C HIS A 69 42.56 -79.31 -23.64
N CYS A 70 43.16 -79.69 -22.50
CA CYS A 70 42.87 -80.93 -21.77
C CYS A 70 42.26 -80.68 -20.38
N ALA A 71 41.80 -79.46 -20.09
CA ALA A 71 41.00 -79.17 -18.91
C ALA A 71 39.71 -80.04 -18.86
N PRO A 72 39.24 -80.42 -17.66
CA PRO A 72 37.93 -81.03 -17.47
C PRO A 72 36.78 -80.15 -17.97
N ASP A 73 35.78 -80.77 -18.61
CA ASP A 73 34.52 -80.09 -18.95
C ASP A 73 33.75 -79.61 -17.69
N ASP A 74 34.05 -80.21 -16.53
CA ASP A 74 33.50 -79.95 -15.19
C ASP A 74 34.52 -79.32 -14.21
N ALA A 75 35.56 -78.64 -14.73
CA ALA A 75 36.62 -78.05 -13.92
C ALA A 75 36.09 -76.98 -12.95
N GLU A 76 36.43 -77.10 -11.66
CA GLU A 76 36.13 -76.09 -10.64
C GLU A 76 36.84 -74.75 -10.92
N GLU A 77 36.27 -73.66 -10.42
CA GLU A 77 36.89 -72.33 -10.47
C GLU A 77 38.23 -72.36 -9.73
N GLY A 78 39.32 -72.08 -10.45
CA GLY A 78 40.70 -72.21 -9.94
C GLY A 78 41.39 -73.56 -10.21
N TRP A 79 40.73 -74.57 -10.80
CA TRP A 79 41.39 -75.83 -11.20
C TRP A 79 42.62 -75.58 -12.06
N ARG A 80 42.48 -74.68 -13.05
CA ARG A 80 43.55 -74.32 -13.98
C ARG A 80 44.73 -73.72 -13.20
N ASP A 81 44.48 -72.74 -12.34
CA ASP A 81 45.54 -72.04 -11.61
C ASP A 81 46.29 -72.98 -10.66
N HIS A 82 45.59 -73.90 -10.00
CA HIS A 82 46.20 -74.96 -9.20
C HIS A 82 47.08 -75.91 -10.03
N GLN A 83 46.64 -76.33 -11.23
CA GLN A 83 47.50 -77.12 -12.11
C GLN A 83 48.65 -76.32 -12.71
N VAL A 84 48.48 -75.03 -13.01
CA VAL A 84 49.58 -74.16 -13.46
C VAL A 84 50.65 -74.08 -12.37
N GLU A 85 50.28 -73.79 -11.12
CA GLU A 85 51.21 -73.71 -9.97
C GLU A 85 51.95 -75.03 -9.74
N ARG A 86 51.22 -76.15 -9.71
CA ARG A 86 51.78 -77.50 -9.59
C ARG A 86 52.78 -77.83 -10.72
N LEU A 87 52.43 -77.55 -11.97
CA LEU A 87 53.28 -77.83 -13.11
C LEU A 87 54.45 -76.84 -13.23
N ALA A 88 54.30 -75.60 -12.75
CA ALA A 88 55.38 -74.61 -12.68
C ALA A 88 56.48 -75.06 -11.71
N GLY A 89 56.10 -75.60 -10.54
CA GLY A 89 57.05 -76.22 -9.61
C GLY A 89 57.79 -77.42 -10.21
N ILE A 90 57.08 -78.31 -10.91
CA ILE A 90 57.67 -79.47 -11.59
C ILE A 90 58.53 -79.05 -12.81
N TYR A 91 58.20 -77.95 -13.48
CA TYR A 91 59.03 -77.38 -14.55
C TYR A 91 60.32 -76.80 -13.97
N TYR A 92 60.24 -76.03 -12.89
CA TYR A 92 61.39 -75.44 -12.22
C TYR A 92 62.37 -76.50 -11.71
N SER A 93 61.90 -77.62 -11.13
CA SER A 93 62.78 -78.71 -10.68
C SER A 93 63.43 -79.52 -11.81
N VAL A 94 63.03 -79.31 -13.07
CA VAL A 94 63.60 -79.98 -14.26
C VAL A 94 64.50 -79.05 -15.08
N HIS A 95 64.18 -77.76 -15.14
CA HIS A 95 64.89 -76.79 -15.97
C HIS A 95 65.72 -75.76 -15.17
N GLU A 96 65.59 -75.72 -13.84
CA GLU A 96 66.22 -74.74 -12.92
C GLU A 96 65.89 -73.26 -13.25
N GLU A 97 64.90 -73.05 -14.12
CA GLU A 97 64.43 -71.75 -14.59
C GLU A 97 62.92 -71.64 -14.38
N ARG A 98 62.47 -70.43 -14.03
CA ARG A 98 61.05 -70.10 -13.96
C ARG A 98 60.39 -70.30 -15.33
N PRO A 99 59.17 -70.86 -15.41
CA PRO A 99 58.51 -71.01 -16.69
C PRO A 99 58.17 -69.64 -17.31
N PRO A 100 58.43 -69.42 -18.61
CA PRO A 100 58.08 -68.16 -19.27
C PRO A 100 56.59 -67.85 -19.14
N ARG A 101 56.26 -66.58 -18.90
CA ARG A 101 54.89 -66.06 -18.65
C ARG A 101 54.28 -66.47 -17.30
N TYR A 102 54.96 -67.28 -16.47
CA TYR A 102 54.44 -67.66 -15.15
C TYR A 102 54.86 -66.68 -14.05
N THR A 103 53.89 -65.89 -13.58
CA THR A 103 54.09 -64.87 -12.53
C THR A 103 53.74 -65.34 -11.12
N GLY A 104 53.11 -66.51 -10.95
CA GLY A 104 52.74 -67.03 -9.63
C GLY A 104 53.92 -67.50 -8.77
N LYS A 105 53.63 -68.06 -7.59
CA LYS A 105 54.64 -68.61 -6.67
C LYS A 105 55.18 -69.94 -7.21
N LEU A 106 56.46 -70.19 -7.06
CA LEU A 106 57.05 -71.49 -7.39
C LEU A 106 57.12 -72.35 -6.14
N ILE A 107 56.26 -73.36 -6.07
CA ILE A 107 56.21 -74.33 -4.97
C ILE A 107 56.81 -75.66 -5.43
N VAL A 108 57.85 -76.13 -4.74
CA VAL A 108 58.49 -77.44 -4.98
C VAL A 108 58.43 -78.23 -3.68
N ASP A 109 57.92 -79.46 -3.75
CA ASP A 109 57.75 -80.38 -2.60
C ASP A 109 57.06 -79.76 -1.36
N GLY A 110 56.17 -78.79 -1.59
CA GLY A 110 55.41 -78.09 -0.54
C GLY A 110 56.10 -76.85 0.04
N ALA A 111 57.30 -76.49 -0.42
CA ALA A 111 58.01 -75.27 -0.03
C ALA A 111 58.03 -74.24 -1.17
N THR A 112 57.83 -72.96 -0.84
CA THR A 112 58.02 -71.86 -1.80
C THR A 112 59.52 -71.67 -2.06
N VAL A 113 59.93 -71.80 -3.32
CA VAL A 113 61.33 -71.63 -3.77
C VAL A 113 61.55 -70.25 -4.38
N GLU A 114 60.55 -69.69 -5.05
CA GLU A 114 60.50 -68.28 -5.43
C GLU A 114 59.09 -67.71 -5.22
N ASP A 115 59.00 -66.46 -4.78
CA ASP A 115 57.74 -65.74 -4.64
C ASP A 115 57.14 -65.33 -6.01
N ALA A 116 55.92 -64.78 -5.97
CA ALA A 116 55.22 -64.30 -7.17
C ALA A 116 55.86 -63.02 -7.72
N ILE A 117 56.05 -62.98 -9.04
CA ILE A 117 56.52 -61.79 -9.76
C ILE A 117 55.39 -60.77 -9.77
N SER A 118 55.62 -59.65 -9.08
CA SER A 118 54.67 -58.55 -8.90
C SER A 118 55.01 -57.34 -9.77
N SER A 119 56.22 -57.27 -10.34
CA SER A 119 56.66 -56.19 -11.23
C SER A 119 57.40 -56.71 -12.49
N PRO A 120 57.45 -55.93 -13.59
CA PRO A 120 58.22 -56.31 -14.78
C PRO A 120 59.74 -56.35 -14.55
N GLU A 121 60.25 -55.76 -13.46
CA GLU A 121 61.68 -55.71 -13.11
C GLU A 121 62.16 -57.01 -12.43
N GLU A 122 61.25 -57.71 -11.74
CA GLU A 122 61.49 -59.02 -11.13
C GLU A 122 61.53 -60.17 -12.16
N ALA A 123 61.03 -59.95 -13.38
CA ALA A 123 60.98 -60.95 -14.44
C ALA A 123 62.37 -61.19 -15.07
N ARG A 124 62.95 -62.37 -14.81
CA ARG A 124 64.26 -62.77 -15.38
C ARG A 124 64.22 -63.08 -16.88
N ASP A 125 63.06 -63.39 -17.44
CA ASP A 125 62.90 -63.67 -18.88
C ASP A 125 62.13 -62.55 -19.61
N PRO A 126 62.51 -62.23 -20.86
CA PRO A 126 61.89 -61.13 -21.60
C PRO A 126 60.43 -61.40 -21.98
N THR A 127 59.96 -62.64 -21.96
CA THR A 127 58.58 -62.99 -22.32
C THR A 127 57.62 -62.60 -21.20
N THR A 128 57.96 -62.95 -19.96
CA THR A 128 57.20 -62.51 -18.76
C THR A 128 57.27 -61.00 -18.59
N GLN A 129 58.44 -60.39 -18.80
CA GLN A 129 58.61 -58.94 -18.72
C GLN A 129 57.70 -58.20 -19.73
N VAL A 130 57.69 -58.62 -21.00
CA VAL A 130 56.80 -58.02 -22.03
C VAL A 130 55.32 -58.23 -21.68
N MET A 131 54.94 -59.40 -21.16
CA MET A 131 53.56 -59.65 -20.74
C MET A 131 53.11 -58.72 -19.60
N LEU A 132 53.95 -58.53 -18.58
CA LEU A 132 53.65 -57.64 -17.45
C LEU A 132 53.61 -56.17 -17.89
N LEU A 133 54.52 -55.74 -18.77
CA LEU A 133 54.48 -54.39 -19.37
C LEU A 133 53.20 -54.16 -20.18
N GLN A 134 52.72 -55.16 -20.93
CA GLN A 134 51.46 -55.07 -21.66
C GLN A 134 50.25 -54.96 -20.73
N GLN A 135 50.25 -55.70 -19.61
CA GLN A 135 49.20 -55.61 -18.59
C GLN A 135 49.17 -54.23 -17.92
N GLU A 136 50.34 -53.69 -17.54
CA GLU A 136 50.42 -52.36 -16.94
C GLU A 136 50.06 -51.24 -17.93
N ILE A 137 50.45 -51.36 -19.21
CA ILE A 137 50.00 -50.43 -20.27
C ILE A 137 48.48 -50.46 -20.41
N ALA A 138 47.85 -51.64 -20.46
CA ALA A 138 46.39 -51.76 -20.58
C ALA A 138 45.66 -51.16 -19.36
N ARG A 139 46.17 -51.40 -18.15
CA ARG A 139 45.67 -50.79 -16.92
C ARG A 139 45.83 -49.27 -16.91
N LEU A 140 46.97 -48.76 -17.37
CA LEU A 140 47.22 -47.32 -17.48
C LEU A 140 46.28 -46.67 -18.51
N GLN A 141 46.06 -47.30 -19.66
CA GLN A 141 45.07 -46.87 -20.66
C GLN A 141 43.65 -46.81 -20.06
N GLU A 142 43.19 -47.86 -19.38
CA GLU A 142 41.87 -47.89 -18.72
C GLU A 142 41.76 -46.81 -17.61
N SER A 143 42.85 -46.51 -16.90
CA SER A 143 42.88 -45.42 -15.91
C SER A 143 42.85 -44.03 -16.56
N PHE A 144 43.52 -43.86 -17.71
CA PHE A 144 43.53 -42.62 -18.49
C PHE A 144 42.16 -42.33 -19.10
N GLU A 145 41.53 -43.31 -19.76
CA GLU A 145 40.18 -43.19 -20.33
C GLU A 145 39.13 -42.83 -19.26
N ARG A 146 39.21 -43.45 -18.07
CA ARG A 146 38.38 -43.06 -16.91
C ARG A 146 38.64 -41.62 -16.45
N GLY A 147 39.91 -41.19 -16.47
CA GLY A 147 40.30 -39.81 -16.18
C GLY A 147 39.74 -38.79 -17.19
N GLU A 148 39.80 -39.09 -18.49
CA GLU A 148 39.21 -38.26 -19.53
C GLU A 148 37.67 -38.18 -19.41
N ALA A 149 37.01 -39.31 -19.17
CA ALA A 149 35.56 -39.36 -18.95
C ALA A 149 35.13 -38.55 -17.71
N LEU A 150 35.90 -38.59 -16.63
CA LEU A 150 35.67 -37.76 -15.44
C LEU A 150 35.90 -36.26 -15.74
N SER A 151 36.98 -35.93 -16.45
CA SER A 151 37.29 -34.56 -16.89
C SER A 151 36.19 -33.98 -17.78
N ALA A 152 35.61 -34.77 -18.68
CA ALA A 152 34.47 -34.36 -19.52
C ALA A 152 33.24 -34.05 -18.67
N ARG A 153 32.85 -34.96 -17.77
CA ARG A 153 31.71 -34.75 -16.85
C ARG A 153 31.88 -33.52 -15.96
N LEU A 154 33.09 -33.25 -15.48
CA LEU A 154 33.38 -32.04 -14.69
C LEU A 154 33.24 -30.76 -15.52
N ARG A 155 33.67 -30.76 -16.79
CA ARG A 155 33.46 -29.63 -17.71
C ARG A 155 31.98 -29.37 -17.98
N ASP A 156 31.20 -30.43 -18.19
CA ASP A 156 29.75 -30.33 -18.39
C ASP A 156 29.05 -29.77 -17.15
N GLN A 157 29.43 -30.24 -15.95
CA GLN A 157 28.92 -29.72 -14.67
C GLN A 157 29.26 -28.24 -14.45
N VAL A 158 30.48 -27.80 -14.78
CA VAL A 158 30.88 -26.39 -14.69
C VAL A 158 30.04 -25.52 -15.65
N ALA A 159 29.79 -25.98 -16.88
CA ALA A 159 28.95 -25.27 -17.83
C ALA A 159 27.49 -25.12 -17.34
N VAL A 160 26.92 -26.18 -16.72
CA VAL A 160 25.59 -26.12 -16.10
C VAL A 160 25.55 -25.13 -14.94
N LEU A 161 26.55 -25.14 -14.06
CA LEU A 161 26.64 -24.20 -12.93
C LEU A 161 26.81 -22.75 -13.39
N GLN A 162 27.56 -22.49 -14.46
CA GLN A 162 27.66 -21.17 -15.09
C GLN A 162 26.30 -20.70 -15.64
N GLY A 163 25.58 -21.57 -16.36
CA GLY A 163 24.23 -21.24 -16.85
C GLY A 163 23.21 -20.95 -15.73
N GLN A 164 23.32 -21.64 -14.59
CA GLN A 164 22.52 -21.35 -13.39
C GLN A 164 22.89 -20.00 -12.77
N LEU A 165 24.19 -19.69 -12.66
CA LEU A 165 24.67 -18.40 -12.14
C LEU A 165 24.18 -17.22 -13.00
N ASP A 166 24.27 -17.33 -14.32
CA ASP A 166 23.78 -16.30 -15.25
C ASP A 166 22.26 -16.10 -15.14
N SER A 167 21.50 -17.16 -14.87
CA SER A 167 20.05 -17.04 -14.60
C SER A 167 19.78 -16.28 -13.31
N ILE A 168 20.43 -16.66 -12.22
CA ILE A 168 20.29 -16.01 -10.91
C ILE A 168 20.66 -14.52 -10.99
N GLN A 169 21.69 -14.16 -11.76
CA GLN A 169 22.04 -12.75 -11.99
C GLN A 169 20.94 -11.98 -12.73
N ARG A 170 20.34 -12.55 -13.78
CA ARG A 170 19.20 -11.94 -14.49
C ARG A 170 17.98 -11.77 -13.58
N ASP A 171 17.66 -12.80 -12.80
CA ASP A 171 16.54 -12.77 -11.85
C ASP A 171 16.78 -11.70 -10.75
N TYR A 172 18.01 -11.59 -10.24
CA TYR A 172 18.40 -10.56 -9.29
C TYR A 172 18.26 -9.14 -9.86
N THR A 173 18.76 -8.88 -11.08
CA THR A 173 18.61 -7.55 -11.72
C THR A 173 17.14 -7.18 -11.96
N THR A 174 16.31 -8.17 -12.30
CA THR A 174 14.85 -7.99 -12.47
C THR A 174 14.21 -7.63 -11.13
N LEU A 175 14.52 -8.37 -10.07
CA LEU A 175 14.01 -8.11 -8.72
C LEU A 175 14.45 -6.73 -8.19
N GLN A 176 15.69 -6.32 -8.45
CA GLN A 176 16.20 -4.99 -8.10
C GLN A 176 15.40 -3.89 -8.80
N SER A 177 15.13 -4.04 -10.11
CA SER A 177 14.32 -3.08 -10.87
C SER A 177 12.89 -2.96 -10.34
N ALA A 178 12.29 -4.07 -9.91
CA ALA A 178 10.95 -4.10 -9.32
C ALA A 178 10.93 -3.45 -7.93
N HIS A 179 11.97 -3.68 -7.12
CA HIS A 179 12.13 -3.02 -5.82
C HIS A 179 12.26 -1.50 -5.97
N ASP A 180 13.06 -1.01 -6.93
CA ASP A 180 13.24 0.42 -7.17
C ASP A 180 11.93 1.09 -7.65
N LEU A 181 11.14 0.41 -8.47
CA LEU A 181 9.80 0.86 -8.86
C LEU A 181 8.81 0.90 -7.67
N ILE A 182 8.83 -0.10 -6.79
CA ILE A 182 8.05 -0.11 -5.53
C ILE A 182 8.48 1.06 -4.63
N ARG A 183 9.79 1.35 -4.57
CA ARG A 183 10.32 2.48 -3.80
C ARG A 183 9.85 3.82 -4.36
N GLN A 184 9.87 4.01 -5.68
CA GLN A 184 9.38 5.23 -6.33
C GLN A 184 7.87 5.42 -6.13
N THR A 185 7.07 4.40 -6.44
CA THR A 185 5.60 4.47 -6.29
C THR A 185 5.18 4.72 -4.84
N LYS A 186 5.93 4.20 -3.85
CA LYS A 186 5.74 4.58 -2.44
C LYS A 186 6.00 6.07 -2.20
N GLN A 187 7.10 6.62 -2.71
CA GLN A 187 7.42 8.05 -2.53
C GLN A 187 6.36 8.97 -3.16
N GLU A 188 5.82 8.59 -4.32
CA GLU A 188 4.71 9.30 -4.97
C GLU A 188 3.43 9.22 -4.12
N LEU A 189 3.12 8.05 -3.57
CA LEU A 189 1.97 7.85 -2.69
C LEU A 189 2.08 8.65 -1.37
N ASP A 190 3.25 8.66 -0.73
CA ASP A 190 3.53 9.44 0.48
C ASP A 190 3.32 10.95 0.21
N GLY A 191 3.71 11.44 -0.98
CA GLY A 191 3.46 12.82 -1.42
C GLY A 191 1.98 13.14 -1.67
N LEU A 192 1.22 12.21 -2.26
CA LEU A 192 -0.23 12.34 -2.44
C LEU A 192 -0.96 12.35 -1.09
N VAL A 193 -0.56 11.51 -0.14
CA VAL A 193 -1.12 11.46 1.22
C VAL A 193 -0.89 12.80 1.94
N SER A 194 0.33 13.35 1.89
CA SER A 194 0.62 14.68 2.46
C SER A 194 -0.22 15.79 1.83
N THR A 195 -0.40 15.77 0.50
CA THR A 195 -1.24 16.73 -0.22
C THR A 195 -2.72 16.62 0.17
N LEU A 196 -3.22 15.40 0.36
CA LEU A 196 -4.60 15.16 0.82
C LEU A 196 -4.80 15.60 2.28
N GLN A 197 -3.83 15.37 3.16
CA GLN A 197 -3.88 15.83 4.56
C GLN A 197 -4.00 17.36 4.64
N GLU A 198 -3.20 18.11 3.89
CA GLU A 198 -3.29 19.57 3.88
C GLU A 198 -4.62 20.07 3.27
N ARG A 199 -5.13 19.41 2.21
CA ARG A 199 -6.45 19.72 1.64
C ARG A 199 -7.59 19.47 2.63
N VAL A 200 -7.52 18.39 3.42
CA VAL A 200 -8.48 18.11 4.50
C VAL A 200 -8.40 19.20 5.57
N ARG A 201 -7.19 19.57 6.02
CA ARG A 201 -6.99 20.62 7.03
C ARG A 201 -7.59 21.96 6.58
N ILE A 202 -7.35 22.37 5.33
CA ILE A 202 -7.94 23.59 4.75
C ILE A 202 -9.47 23.47 4.67
N ALA A 203 -10.00 22.31 4.27
CA ALA A 203 -11.45 22.10 4.24
C ALA A 203 -12.08 22.23 5.63
N GLU A 204 -11.46 21.65 6.66
CA GLU A 204 -11.87 21.77 8.07
C GLU A 204 -11.84 23.24 8.54
N GLU A 205 -10.74 23.97 8.30
CA GLU A 205 -10.63 25.39 8.62
C GLU A 205 -11.72 26.24 7.93
N THR A 206 -12.03 25.95 6.66
CA THR A 206 -13.11 26.65 5.94
C THR A 206 -14.50 26.29 6.46
N ALA A 207 -14.73 25.04 6.86
CA ALA A 207 -15.99 24.60 7.45
C ALA A 207 -16.23 25.28 8.80
N GLU A 208 -15.25 25.31 9.70
CA GLU A 208 -15.35 26.04 10.97
C GLU A 208 -15.62 27.55 10.76
N SER A 209 -14.96 28.15 9.76
CA SER A 209 -15.16 29.56 9.40
C SER A 209 -16.58 29.83 8.92
N LEU A 210 -17.14 28.94 8.09
CA LEU A 210 -18.53 29.01 7.65
C LEU A 210 -19.51 28.81 8.81
N GLU A 211 -19.27 27.85 9.71
CA GLU A 211 -20.11 27.68 10.91
C GLU A 211 -20.13 28.93 11.81
N ARG A 212 -18.98 29.56 12.03
CA ARG A 212 -18.88 30.82 12.80
C ARG A 212 -19.68 31.93 12.10
N ARG A 213 -19.55 32.06 10.78
CA ARG A 213 -20.30 33.05 9.99
C ARG A 213 -21.81 32.80 10.02
N VAL A 214 -22.26 31.55 9.93
CA VAL A 214 -23.68 31.17 10.02
C VAL A 214 -24.24 31.45 11.41
N ARG A 215 -23.49 31.15 12.49
CA ARG A 215 -23.87 31.50 13.86
C ARG A 215 -24.02 33.01 14.04
N ASN A 216 -23.02 33.80 13.65
CA ASN A 216 -23.07 35.26 13.73
C ASN A 216 -24.26 35.84 12.93
N ALA A 217 -24.48 35.37 11.69
CA ALA A 217 -25.59 35.82 10.86
C ALA A 217 -26.96 35.44 11.46
N HIS A 218 -27.06 34.29 12.14
CA HIS A 218 -28.28 33.90 12.86
C HIS A 218 -28.52 34.79 14.10
N GLU A 219 -27.46 35.10 14.86
CA GLU A 219 -27.53 36.04 15.99
C GLU A 219 -27.92 37.45 15.52
N GLU A 220 -27.29 37.99 14.47
CA GLU A 220 -27.63 39.26 13.84
C GLU A 220 -29.08 39.29 13.35
N ALA A 221 -29.56 38.21 12.72
CA ALA A 221 -30.95 38.08 12.31
C ALA A 221 -31.91 38.14 13.52
N ASN A 222 -31.62 37.39 14.59
CA ASN A 222 -32.40 37.39 15.82
C ASN A 222 -32.40 38.78 16.49
N PHE A 223 -31.26 39.48 16.55
CA PHE A 223 -31.20 40.86 17.07
C PHE A 223 -32.00 41.83 16.19
N SER A 224 -31.93 41.71 14.86
CA SER A 224 -32.70 42.55 13.95
C SER A 224 -34.21 42.33 14.08
N GLN A 225 -34.64 41.08 14.27
CA GLN A 225 -36.04 40.73 14.52
C GLN A 225 -36.50 41.28 15.87
N ALA A 226 -35.72 41.10 16.94
CA ALA A 226 -36.04 41.63 18.26
C ALA A 226 -36.15 43.17 18.25
N ALA A 227 -35.27 43.86 17.52
CA ALA A 227 -35.34 45.31 17.33
C ALA A 227 -36.56 45.76 16.52
N LEU A 228 -36.99 44.99 15.52
CA LEU A 228 -38.23 45.24 14.78
C LEU A 228 -39.48 45.00 15.65
N GLU A 229 -39.48 43.95 16.48
CA GLU A 229 -40.56 43.69 17.45
C GLU A 229 -40.64 44.78 18.53
N GLN A 230 -39.49 45.26 19.03
CA GLN A 230 -39.45 46.41 19.94
C GLN A 230 -40.04 47.66 19.29
N LYS A 231 -39.63 48.00 18.06
CA LYS A 231 -40.18 49.16 17.34
C LYS A 231 -41.68 49.04 17.05
N LYS A 232 -42.19 47.83 16.81
CA LYS A 232 -43.64 47.60 16.70
C LYS A 232 -44.36 47.91 18.02
N ARG A 233 -43.86 47.41 19.16
CA ARG A 233 -44.42 47.73 20.49
C ARG A 233 -44.36 49.22 20.79
N GLU A 234 -43.24 49.89 20.50
CA GLU A 234 -43.11 51.35 20.66
C GLU A 234 -44.12 52.12 19.78
N HIS A 235 -44.38 51.66 18.55
CA HIS A 235 -45.39 52.25 17.66
C HIS A 235 -46.82 51.99 18.17
N GLU A 236 -47.12 50.77 18.61
CA GLU A 236 -48.42 50.40 19.21
C GLU A 236 -48.69 51.20 20.50
N GLU A 237 -47.66 51.43 21.34
CA GLU A 237 -47.76 52.31 22.51
C GLU A 237 -48.00 53.78 22.12
N LEU A 238 -47.36 54.27 21.05
CA LEU A 238 -47.58 55.63 20.54
C LEU A 238 -48.99 55.79 19.97
N GLU A 239 -49.49 54.83 19.19
CA GLU A 239 -50.87 54.81 18.72
C GLU A 239 -51.88 54.77 19.88
N GLN A 240 -51.63 53.97 20.93
CA GLN A 240 -52.45 53.96 22.13
C GLN A 240 -52.44 55.31 22.85
N ARG A 241 -51.29 55.99 22.95
CA ARG A 241 -51.20 57.35 23.53
C ARG A 241 -51.91 58.39 22.66
N GLU A 242 -51.81 58.30 21.34
CA GLU A 242 -52.59 59.16 20.42
C GLU A 242 -54.09 58.93 20.57
N LEU A 243 -54.54 57.67 20.64
CA LEU A 243 -55.94 57.34 20.85
C LEU A 243 -56.43 57.85 22.21
N GLN A 244 -55.65 57.66 23.28
CA GLN A 244 -55.99 58.17 24.61
C GLN A 244 -56.09 59.70 24.60
N THR A 245 -55.11 60.41 24.06
CA THR A 245 -55.17 61.89 23.98
C THR A 245 -56.33 62.39 23.11
N ARG A 246 -56.74 61.65 22.07
CA ARG A 246 -57.97 61.94 21.30
C ARG A 246 -59.24 61.72 22.12
N VAL A 247 -59.29 60.69 22.96
CA VAL A 247 -60.41 60.46 23.91
C VAL A 247 -60.44 61.57 24.95
N ASP A 248 -59.32 61.88 25.61
CA ASP A 248 -59.21 62.95 26.60
C ASP A 248 -59.61 64.32 26.01
N LEU A 249 -59.23 64.61 24.77
CA LEU A 249 -59.64 65.81 24.04
C LEU A 249 -61.13 65.82 23.66
N ALA A 250 -61.73 64.66 23.38
CA ALA A 250 -63.16 64.54 23.13
C ALA A 250 -63.95 64.74 24.43
N GLU A 251 -63.54 64.11 25.54
CA GLU A 251 -64.14 64.32 26.86
C GLU A 251 -64.00 65.78 27.32
N ALA A 252 -62.84 66.41 27.09
CA ALA A 252 -62.63 67.83 27.38
C ALA A 252 -63.55 68.74 26.56
N ARG A 253 -63.85 68.39 25.30
CA ARG A 253 -64.86 69.09 24.48
C ARG A 253 -66.26 68.87 25.04
N ASP A 254 -66.66 67.64 25.34
CA ASP A 254 -67.98 67.34 25.93
C ASP A 254 -68.18 68.02 27.31
N VAL A 255 -67.11 68.20 28.09
CA VAL A 255 -67.13 68.98 29.34
C VAL A 255 -67.22 70.48 29.06
N ALA A 256 -66.51 70.99 28.06
CA ALA A 256 -66.59 72.39 27.64
C ALA A 256 -67.99 72.74 27.11
N ASP A 257 -68.57 71.91 26.25
CA ASP A 257 -69.90 72.09 25.67
C ASP A 257 -70.99 72.02 26.75
N ARG A 258 -70.88 71.10 27.72
CA ARG A 258 -71.73 71.10 28.92
C ARG A 258 -71.64 72.42 29.70
N ARG A 259 -70.43 72.94 29.94
CA ARG A 259 -70.24 74.24 30.60
C ARG A 259 -70.74 75.41 29.77
N TYR A 260 -70.64 75.37 28.44
CA TYR A 260 -71.23 76.38 27.56
C TYR A 260 -72.75 76.37 27.66
N HIS A 261 -73.40 75.20 27.66
CA HIS A 261 -74.85 75.10 27.87
C HIS A 261 -75.29 75.57 29.26
N GLU A 262 -74.50 75.31 30.31
CA GLU A 262 -74.74 75.89 31.64
C GLU A 262 -74.61 77.42 31.64
N LEU A 263 -73.58 77.98 30.99
CA LEU A 263 -73.40 79.43 30.87
C LEU A 263 -74.50 80.11 30.05
N ASP A 264 -74.95 79.51 28.94
CA ASP A 264 -76.06 80.03 28.15
C ASP A 264 -77.39 79.93 28.91
N ARG A 265 -77.57 78.88 29.73
CA ARG A 265 -78.71 78.79 30.65
C ARG A 265 -78.66 79.90 31.70
N TYR A 266 -77.53 80.13 32.37
CA TYR A 266 -77.37 81.25 33.31
C TYR A 266 -77.59 82.60 32.62
N ARG A 267 -77.20 82.74 31.35
CA ARG A 267 -77.45 83.94 30.55
C ARG A 267 -78.94 84.13 30.26
N GLN A 268 -79.66 83.07 29.88
CA GLN A 268 -81.12 83.11 29.71
C GLN A 268 -81.84 83.42 31.03
N GLU A 269 -81.44 82.81 32.15
CA GLU A 269 -81.98 83.09 33.48
C GLU A 269 -81.68 84.54 33.93
N SER A 270 -80.51 85.10 33.57
CA SER A 270 -80.16 86.50 33.78
C SER A 270 -80.97 87.46 32.92
N ASP A 271 -81.16 87.17 31.63
CA ASP A 271 -82.00 87.94 30.71
C ASP A 271 -83.47 87.90 31.15
N GLU A 272 -83.97 86.76 31.64
CA GLU A 272 -85.28 86.65 32.27
C GLU A 272 -85.38 87.47 33.55
N ALA A 273 -84.38 87.42 34.43
CA ALA A 273 -84.34 88.24 35.63
C ALA A 273 -84.33 89.74 35.30
N GLN A 274 -83.57 90.16 34.28
CA GLN A 274 -83.60 91.53 33.77
C GLN A 274 -84.95 91.92 33.16
N ARG A 275 -85.64 91.01 32.46
CA ARG A 275 -87.01 91.24 31.96
C ARG A 275 -88.01 91.38 33.11
N ARG A 276 -87.92 90.52 34.15
CA ARG A 276 -88.74 90.63 35.37
C ARG A 276 -88.50 91.95 36.08
N LEU A 277 -87.24 92.35 36.27
CA LEU A 277 -86.87 93.65 36.84
C LEU A 277 -87.34 94.83 35.99
N ARG A 278 -87.22 94.79 34.65
CA ARG A 278 -87.77 95.82 33.76
C ARG A 278 -89.29 95.92 33.88
N ASN A 279 -90.00 94.79 33.94
CA ASN A 279 -91.45 94.80 34.12
C ASN A 279 -91.87 95.35 35.49
N GLN A 280 -91.10 95.07 36.56
CA GLN A 280 -91.28 95.68 37.87
C GLN A 280 -91.00 97.19 37.86
N ILE A 281 -89.92 97.64 37.19
CA ILE A 281 -89.61 99.07 37.02
C ILE A 281 -90.71 99.78 36.23
N ILE A 282 -91.23 99.18 35.16
CA ILE A 282 -92.35 99.72 34.38
C ILE A 282 -93.62 99.79 35.24
N GLY A 283 -93.89 98.79 36.09
CA GLY A 283 -94.96 98.82 37.07
C GLY A 283 -94.81 99.98 38.06
N LEU A 284 -93.67 100.07 38.74
CA LEU A 284 -93.35 101.14 39.70
C LEU A 284 -93.34 102.53 39.07
N GLN A 285 -92.94 102.67 37.79
CA GLN A 285 -93.05 103.91 37.04
C GLN A 285 -94.51 104.29 36.74
N ARG A 286 -95.38 103.30 36.51
CA ARG A 286 -96.82 103.50 36.34
C ARG A 286 -97.47 103.95 37.64
N ASP A 287 -97.13 103.30 38.75
CA ASP A 287 -97.58 103.66 40.10
C ASP A 287 -97.09 105.08 40.48
N MET A 288 -95.84 105.43 40.14
CA MET A 288 -95.31 106.79 40.31
C MET A 288 -96.05 107.82 39.46
N ILE A 289 -96.49 107.48 38.24
CA ILE A 289 -97.30 108.37 37.40
C ILE A 289 -98.69 108.58 38.02
N GLU A 290 -99.36 107.53 38.49
CA GLU A 290 -100.64 107.66 39.22
C GLU A 290 -100.51 108.51 40.50
N ILE A 291 -99.43 108.34 41.27
CA ILE A 291 -99.14 109.16 42.45
C ILE A 291 -98.89 110.62 42.05
N ARG A 292 -98.19 110.87 40.94
CA ARG A 292 -97.89 112.22 40.44
C ARG A 292 -99.13 112.93 39.89
N GLU A 293 -100.02 112.23 39.20
CA GLU A 293 -101.29 112.76 38.71
C GLU A 293 -102.25 113.07 39.87
N ARG A 294 -102.27 112.25 40.94
CA ARG A 294 -103.03 112.58 42.17
C ARG A 294 -102.54 113.83 42.88
N PHE A 295 -101.27 114.21 42.75
CA PHE A 295 -100.70 115.39 43.41
C PHE A 295 -100.78 116.70 42.60
N GLN A 296 -101.18 116.66 41.32
CA GLN A 296 -101.24 117.87 40.48
C GLN A 296 -102.65 118.49 40.32
N GLY A 297 -103.67 117.94 40.99
CA GLY A 297 -105.02 118.51 41.02
C GLY A 297 -105.25 119.65 42.04
N LEU A 298 -104.32 119.86 42.98
CA LEU A 298 -104.45 120.80 44.10
C LEU A 298 -103.13 121.52 44.40
N ASP A 299 -102.72 122.44 43.51
CA ASP A 299 -102.45 123.85 43.87
C ASP A 299 -101.80 124.63 42.72
N SER A 300 -102.50 125.66 42.27
CA SER A 300 -102.05 126.59 41.21
C SER A 300 -101.79 127.98 41.79
N ARG A 301 -100.61 128.22 42.40
CA ARG A 301 -100.07 129.58 42.61
C ARG A 301 -98.63 129.62 43.16
N ALA A 302 -97.64 129.93 42.31
CA ALA A 302 -96.58 130.96 42.51
C ALA A 302 -95.36 130.81 41.56
N SER A 303 -95.14 131.83 40.74
CA SER A 303 -93.83 132.43 40.35
C SER A 303 -92.67 131.58 39.75
N ASN A 304 -92.54 131.62 38.41
CA ASN A 304 -91.43 132.23 37.61
C ASN A 304 -89.99 132.40 38.17
N PRO A 305 -88.92 132.53 37.33
CA PRO A 305 -88.39 131.67 36.24
C PRO A 305 -86.81 131.60 36.35
N PRO A 306 -85.97 131.73 35.30
CA PRO A 306 -85.62 130.84 34.17
C PRO A 306 -84.18 130.19 34.27
N SER A 307 -83.69 129.62 33.16
CA SER A 307 -82.35 129.07 32.79
C SER A 307 -81.10 129.92 33.22
N PRO A 308 -79.79 129.50 33.07
CA PRO A 308 -79.22 128.54 32.07
C PRO A 308 -77.85 127.81 32.35
N SER A 309 -77.34 127.09 31.32
CA SER A 309 -75.93 127.05 30.81
C SER A 309 -74.77 126.26 31.47
N SER A 310 -73.99 125.61 30.58
CA SER A 310 -72.53 125.27 30.60
C SER A 310 -72.03 124.14 31.55
N ARG A 311 -71.20 123.12 31.17
CA ARG A 311 -69.94 122.99 30.34
C ARG A 311 -68.67 123.39 31.16
N PRO A 312 -67.44 122.84 30.92
CA PRO A 312 -66.97 121.44 30.95
C PRO A 312 -65.88 121.10 32.05
N PRO A 313 -64.57 120.77 31.79
CA PRO A 313 -63.93 119.44 31.88
C PRO A 313 -62.70 119.34 32.85
N VAL A 314 -61.76 118.38 32.62
CA VAL A 314 -60.34 118.27 33.12
C VAL A 314 -60.17 117.68 34.55
N ALA A 315 -59.17 116.85 34.94
CA ALA A 315 -58.26 115.89 34.26
C ALA A 315 -57.53 114.99 35.32
N ASP A 316 -56.54 114.21 34.86
CA ASP A 316 -55.35 113.66 35.56
C ASP A 316 -55.38 112.36 36.42
N THR A 317 -54.69 111.36 35.84
CA THR A 317 -53.61 110.46 36.36
C THR A 317 -52.85 110.85 37.66
N PRO A 318 -51.97 109.99 38.23
CA PRO A 318 -51.51 108.62 37.85
C PRO A 318 -51.81 107.58 38.97
N ALA A 319 -51.30 106.33 39.06
CA ALA A 319 -50.36 105.46 38.31
C ALA A 319 -50.89 103.99 38.42
N SER A 320 -50.27 102.86 38.02
CA SER A 320 -48.98 102.46 37.40
C SER A 320 -49.24 101.10 36.66
N SER A 321 -48.33 100.32 36.04
CA SER A 321 -46.86 100.30 36.02
C SER A 321 -46.28 99.67 34.70
N ARG A 322 -45.15 98.94 34.77
CA ARG A 322 -44.25 98.49 33.68
C ARG A 322 -43.29 97.37 34.23
N PRO A 323 -42.38 96.70 33.46
CA PRO A 323 -42.52 95.92 32.20
C PRO A 323 -41.61 94.62 32.22
N PRO A 324 -40.85 94.22 31.16
CA PRO A 324 -41.21 93.51 29.93
C PRO A 324 -40.37 92.21 29.69
N VAL A 325 -40.54 91.55 28.53
CA VAL A 325 -39.53 91.47 27.44
C VAL A 325 -40.15 90.65 26.29
N ALA A 326 -39.85 91.05 25.05
CA ALA A 326 -40.20 90.33 23.83
C ALA A 326 -38.92 89.80 23.18
N ASP A 327 -39.03 88.78 22.33
CA ASP A 327 -38.13 88.69 21.19
C ASP A 327 -38.84 88.10 19.97
N SER A 328 -38.34 88.46 18.79
CA SER A 328 -38.92 88.09 17.49
C SER A 328 -37.89 87.39 16.62
N GLN A 329 -38.22 86.25 16.00
CA GLN A 329 -37.73 85.90 14.67
C GLN A 329 -38.43 84.67 14.05
N GLU A 330 -39.11 84.91 12.94
CA GLU A 330 -39.11 84.03 11.77
C GLU A 330 -37.97 84.54 10.84
N PRO A 331 -37.36 83.72 9.92
CA PRO A 331 -38.12 83.05 8.86
C PRO A 331 -37.52 81.73 8.26
N ARG A 332 -38.31 81.07 7.37
CA ARG A 332 -37.96 80.50 6.02
C ARG A 332 -36.56 79.88 5.78
N GLN A 333 -36.34 78.78 5.02
CA GLN A 333 -37.13 78.07 3.98
C GLN A 333 -36.53 76.65 3.67
N PRO A 334 -36.76 75.94 2.52
CA PRO A 334 -36.75 74.46 2.46
C PRO A 334 -35.59 73.83 1.66
N GLY A 335 -35.64 72.50 1.45
CA GLY A 335 -34.89 71.76 0.43
C GLY A 335 -34.38 70.42 0.96
N HIS A 336 -34.91 69.28 0.54
CA HIS A 336 -34.64 68.54 -0.73
C HIS A 336 -33.36 67.68 -0.70
N GLY A 337 -33.56 66.36 -0.85
CA GLY A 337 -32.50 65.35 -0.99
C GLY A 337 -32.68 64.16 -0.05
N GLY A 338 -33.21 62.99 -0.46
CA GLY A 338 -33.71 62.66 -1.80
C GLY A 338 -32.76 61.81 -2.66
N LYS A 339 -32.14 60.76 -2.10
CA LYS A 339 -31.62 59.58 -2.82
C LYS A 339 -31.89 58.35 -1.92
N ARG A 340 -32.72 57.37 -2.28
CA ARG A 340 -32.54 56.35 -3.34
C ARG A 340 -31.15 55.71 -3.34
N GLY A 341 -31.06 54.53 -2.74
CA GLY A 341 -30.54 53.37 -3.49
C GLY A 341 -31.67 52.76 -4.33
N PRO A 342 -31.56 51.49 -4.79
CA PRO A 342 -30.39 50.60 -4.74
C PRO A 342 -29.92 50.21 -6.15
N GLU A 343 -28.65 49.82 -6.32
CA GLU A 343 -28.28 48.91 -7.41
C GLU A 343 -27.34 47.83 -6.87
N TYR A 344 -27.84 46.60 -6.91
CA TYR A 344 -27.00 45.41 -6.87
C TYR A 344 -26.24 45.33 -8.20
N ASN A 345 -25.01 44.81 -8.17
CA ASN A 345 -24.39 44.28 -9.38
C ASN A 345 -23.91 42.85 -9.08
N TRP A 346 -24.63 41.87 -9.62
CA TRP A 346 -24.27 40.45 -9.57
C TRP A 346 -23.93 39.98 -10.99
N MET A 347 -22.85 39.19 -11.10
CA MET A 347 -22.47 38.35 -12.24
C MET A 347 -22.19 39.04 -13.58
N LEU A 348 -20.96 38.84 -14.05
CA LEU A 348 -20.52 38.36 -15.38
C LEU A 348 -18.98 38.39 -15.29
N ASP A 349 -18.37 37.23 -15.05
CA ASP A 349 -17.80 36.35 -16.09
C ASP A 349 -16.46 36.88 -16.60
N ASP A 350 -15.38 36.18 -16.24
CA ASP A 350 -14.31 35.83 -17.18
C ASP A 350 -13.48 34.66 -16.62
N ASP A 351 -13.80 33.46 -17.09
CA ASP A 351 -12.87 32.32 -17.09
C ASP A 351 -11.71 32.63 -18.04
N GLN A 352 -10.47 32.53 -17.54
CA GLN A 352 -9.35 32.16 -18.43
C GLN A 352 -8.14 31.55 -17.72
N ASN A 353 -8.08 30.22 -17.82
CA ASN A 353 -6.89 29.38 -18.03
C ASN A 353 -5.52 30.01 -17.76
N LEU A 354 -4.83 29.49 -16.74
CA LEU A 354 -3.35 29.49 -16.67
C LEU A 354 -2.84 28.20 -16.00
N PHE A 355 -3.06 27.08 -16.69
CA PHE A 355 -2.22 25.89 -16.58
C PHE A 355 -1.69 25.53 -17.97
N SER A 356 -0.39 25.70 -18.17
CA SER A 356 0.44 25.14 -19.25
C SER A 356 1.87 25.05 -18.73
#